data_AF-A0A350R0V6-F1
#
_entry.id   AF-A0A350R0V6-F1
#
_cell.length_a   1.000
_cell.length_b   1.000
_cell.length_c   1.000
_cell.angle_alpha   90.00
_cell.angle_beta   90.00
_cell.angle_gamma   90.00
#
_symmetry.space_group_name_H-M   'P 1'
#
loop_
_entity.id
_entity.type
_entity.pdbx_description
1 polymer ?
#
loop_
_entity_poly.entity_id
_entity_poly.type
_entity_poly.pdbx_seq_one_letter_code
_entity_poly.pdbx_strand_id
1 'polypeptide(L)'
;MIKSPFPRLLSITLAVFSLAFSSFAQKKKRVDPLAIPQITRDQVICFALYTVHEKTLKLTAQLYPLQEGEPRKAFLEAKLGGDWKKVAEAKVIERGWTVPFRVENWDDSMETPYRVRHGEKATYEGIIRRNPTEKREFVAVGFTGNSINPGHGGDIPKKDLVENIKRLQPDLLFFSGDQVYDHRRHYAAWLRFGRDFGEVIRNFPTVSIPDDHDVGQPNIWGHNGKKSNLPGASDGGYAMPVEYV
;
A
#
# COMPACT_ATOMS: atom_id res chain seq x y z
N MET A 1 -86.60 -26.70 47.81
CA MET A 1 -86.10 -25.52 47.07
C MET A 1 -84.71 -25.18 47.60
N ILE A 2 -83.71 -25.72 46.92
CA ILE A 2 -82.30 -25.74 47.31
C ILE A 2 -81.61 -24.58 46.58
N LYS A 3 -80.88 -23.72 47.29
CA LYS A 3 -79.90 -22.80 46.71
C LYS A 3 -78.51 -23.20 47.22
N SER A 4 -77.71 -23.81 46.34
CA SER A 4 -76.28 -24.03 46.56
C SER A 4 -75.48 -22.76 46.22
N PRO A 5 -74.34 -22.51 46.88
CA PRO A 5 -73.40 -21.48 46.47
C PRO A 5 -72.45 -22.05 45.40
N PHE A 6 -72.37 -21.38 44.25
CA PHE A 6 -71.38 -21.69 43.21
C PHE A 6 -70.01 -21.07 43.57
N PRO A 7 -68.89 -21.79 43.39
CA PRO A 7 -67.56 -21.25 43.62
C PRO A 7 -67.09 -20.42 42.41
N ARG A 8 -66.33 -19.35 42.69
CA ARG A 8 -65.61 -18.59 41.66
C ARG A 8 -64.50 -19.45 41.08
N LEU A 9 -64.66 -19.93 39.84
CA LEU A 9 -63.52 -20.38 39.03
C LEU A 9 -62.82 -19.15 38.46
N LEU A 10 -61.55 -19.00 38.84
CA LEU A 10 -60.61 -18.02 38.31
C LEU A 10 -60.16 -18.52 36.93
N SER A 11 -60.61 -17.90 35.85
CA SER A 11 -60.06 -18.17 34.51
C SER A 11 -58.65 -17.61 34.43
N ILE A 12 -57.65 -18.48 34.46
CA ILE A 12 -56.26 -18.13 34.13
C ILE A 12 -56.15 -18.14 32.60
N THR A 13 -56.23 -16.97 31.99
CA THR A 13 -55.91 -16.80 30.57
C THR A 13 -54.39 -16.83 30.42
N LEU A 14 -53.85 -17.93 29.92
CA LEU A 14 -52.43 -18.05 29.61
C LEU A 14 -52.15 -17.27 28.30
N ALA A 15 -51.75 -16.00 28.44
CA ALA A 15 -51.28 -15.22 27.31
C ALA A 15 -49.86 -15.67 26.94
N VAL A 16 -49.75 -16.53 25.93
CA VAL A 16 -48.47 -16.85 25.29
C VAL A 16 -48.07 -15.65 24.44
N PHE A 17 -47.30 -14.73 25.03
CA PHE A 17 -46.62 -13.69 24.28
C PHE A 17 -45.41 -14.32 23.58
N SER A 18 -45.57 -14.62 22.30
CA SER A 18 -44.47 -14.94 21.41
C SER A 18 -43.54 -13.72 21.32
N LEU A 19 -42.47 -13.70 22.11
CA LEU A 19 -41.36 -12.77 21.94
C LEU A 19 -40.67 -13.09 20.62
N ALA A 20 -41.15 -12.48 19.54
CA ALA A 20 -40.40 -12.39 18.29
C ALA A 20 -39.17 -11.51 18.58
N PHE A 21 -38.06 -12.14 18.94
CA PHE A 21 -36.75 -11.50 18.90
C PHE A 21 -36.44 -11.22 17.42
N SER A 22 -36.83 -10.05 16.95
CA SER A 22 -36.30 -9.48 15.72
C SER A 22 -34.82 -9.20 15.96
N SER A 23 -33.98 -10.18 15.65
CA SER A 23 -32.55 -10.04 15.45
C SER A 23 -32.33 -9.05 14.30
N PHE A 24 -32.36 -7.76 14.60
CA PHE A 24 -31.70 -6.76 13.78
C PHE A 24 -30.20 -6.98 13.97
N ALA A 25 -29.65 -7.94 13.23
CA ALA A 25 -28.22 -8.02 13.01
C ALA A 25 -27.80 -6.68 12.40
N GLN A 26 -27.22 -5.83 13.24
CA GLN A 26 -26.63 -4.56 12.82
C GLN A 26 -25.58 -4.91 11.76
N LYS A 27 -25.90 -4.71 10.48
CA LYS A 27 -24.95 -4.96 9.38
C LYS A 27 -23.67 -4.20 9.73
N LYS A 28 -22.61 -4.93 10.10
CA LYS A 28 -21.28 -4.33 10.32
C LYS A 28 -20.98 -3.45 9.11
N LYS A 29 -20.80 -2.15 9.35
CA LYS A 29 -20.51 -1.17 8.30
C LYS A 29 -19.27 -1.68 7.56
N ARG A 30 -19.42 -2.04 6.28
CA ARG A 30 -18.33 -2.58 5.48
C ARG A 30 -17.27 -1.48 5.35
N VAL A 31 -16.13 -1.67 6.02
CA VAL A 31 -14.98 -0.76 5.92
C VAL A 31 -14.39 -0.94 4.53
N ASP A 32 -14.22 0.15 3.78
CA ASP A 32 -13.54 0.12 2.49
C ASP A 32 -12.02 -0.05 2.72
N PRO A 33 -11.41 -1.20 2.39
CA PRO A 33 -9.99 -1.46 2.64
C PRO A 33 -9.06 -0.54 1.83
N LEU A 34 -9.58 0.11 0.79
CA LEU A 34 -8.87 1.03 -0.09
C LEU A 34 -9.28 2.49 0.12
N ALA A 35 -9.98 2.81 1.20
CA ALA A 35 -10.24 4.21 1.55
C ALA A 35 -8.90 4.95 1.68
N ILE A 36 -8.73 6.03 0.91
CA ILE A 36 -7.58 6.92 1.07
C ILE A 36 -7.85 7.76 2.31
N PRO A 37 -7.00 7.69 3.35
CA PRO A 37 -7.22 8.43 4.58
C PRO A 37 -7.15 9.95 4.32
N GLN A 38 -7.89 10.71 5.11
CA GLN A 38 -7.65 12.15 5.21
C GLN A 38 -6.34 12.35 5.97
N ILE A 39 -5.39 13.04 5.35
CA ILE A 39 -4.06 13.28 5.90
C ILE A 39 -3.85 14.77 6.16
N THR A 40 -3.08 15.09 7.19
CA THR A 40 -2.53 16.43 7.39
C THR A 40 -1.42 16.67 6.36
N ARG A 41 -1.19 17.94 5.98
CA ARG A 41 -0.30 18.25 4.86
C ARG A 41 1.17 17.90 5.13
N ASP A 42 1.58 17.80 6.38
CA ASP A 42 2.89 17.29 6.80
C ASP A 42 3.07 15.77 6.58
N GLN A 43 1.97 15.04 6.29
CA GLN A 43 1.96 13.60 6.02
C GLN A 43 1.66 13.27 4.55
N VAL A 44 1.83 14.23 3.64
CA VAL A 44 1.45 14.06 2.22
C VAL A 44 2.35 13.10 1.46
N ILE A 45 3.55 12.79 1.95
CA ILE A 45 4.42 11.77 1.38
C ILE A 45 4.03 10.42 2.00
N CYS A 46 3.46 9.53 1.19
CA CYS A 46 2.99 8.22 1.67
C CYS A 46 4.16 7.26 1.90
N PHE A 47 5.06 7.14 0.92
CA PHE A 47 6.28 6.34 1.04
C PHE A 47 7.29 6.73 -0.04
N ALA A 48 8.49 6.17 0.03
CA ALA A 48 9.46 6.20 -1.04
C ALA A 48 10.21 4.87 -1.11
N LEU A 49 10.56 4.46 -2.33
CA LEU A 49 11.43 3.31 -2.61
C LEU A 49 12.65 3.77 -3.41
N TYR A 50 13.76 3.05 -3.26
CA TYR A 50 15.00 3.43 -3.93
C TYR A 50 15.81 2.21 -4.38
N THR A 51 16.71 2.47 -5.32
CA THR A 51 17.81 1.59 -5.69
C THR A 51 19.05 2.44 -5.93
N VAL A 52 20.23 1.88 -5.65
CA VAL A 52 21.49 2.43 -6.13
C VAL A 52 22.10 1.42 -7.11
N HIS A 53 22.41 1.88 -8.31
CA HIS A 53 23.04 1.07 -9.36
C HIS A 53 24.06 1.93 -10.10
N GLU A 54 25.27 1.43 -10.31
CA GLU A 54 26.34 2.15 -11.02
C GLU A 54 26.50 3.60 -10.53
N LYS A 55 26.67 3.77 -9.21
CA LYS A 55 26.81 5.08 -8.55
C LYS A 55 25.66 6.06 -8.87
N THR A 56 24.49 5.54 -9.18
CA THR A 56 23.28 6.35 -9.42
C THR A 56 22.20 5.95 -8.44
N LEU A 57 21.83 6.88 -7.56
CA LEU A 57 20.64 6.75 -6.73
C LEU A 57 19.40 7.11 -7.56
N LYS A 58 18.45 6.18 -7.65
CA LYS A 58 17.09 6.43 -8.11
C LYS A 58 16.16 6.26 -6.93
N LEU A 59 15.31 7.25 -6.68
CA LEU A 59 14.33 7.22 -5.61
C LEU A 59 13.01 7.76 -6.12
N THR A 60 11.92 7.03 -5.92
CA THR A 60 10.58 7.50 -6.27
C THR A 60 9.78 7.67 -4.99
N ALA A 61 9.35 8.91 -4.73
CA ALA A 61 8.40 9.19 -3.67
C ALA A 61 6.97 9.08 -4.21
N GLN A 62 6.09 8.43 -3.45
CA GLN A 62 4.66 8.35 -3.70
C GLN A 62 3.95 9.32 -2.75
N LEU A 63 3.21 10.29 -3.30
CA LEU A 63 2.42 11.24 -2.54
C LEU A 63 0.97 10.75 -2.43
N TYR A 64 0.28 11.22 -1.39
CA TYR A 64 -1.18 11.34 -1.38
C TYR A 64 -1.62 12.46 -2.35
N PRO A 65 -2.91 12.53 -2.74
CA PRO A 65 -3.38 13.57 -3.64
C PRO A 65 -3.08 14.96 -3.09
N LEU A 66 -2.46 15.79 -3.93
CA LEU A 66 -2.22 17.18 -3.62
C LEU A 66 -3.46 18.02 -3.92
N GLN A 67 -3.74 18.95 -3.04
CA GLN A 67 -4.77 19.98 -3.19
C GLN A 67 -4.30 21.04 -4.20
N GLU A 68 -5.25 21.87 -4.62
CA GLU A 68 -4.97 23.06 -5.41
C GLU A 68 -4.04 24.02 -4.63
N GLY A 69 -3.09 24.65 -5.34
CA GLY A 69 -2.09 25.53 -4.73
C GLY A 69 -0.91 24.83 -4.04
N GLU A 70 -0.98 23.52 -3.78
CA GLU A 70 0.18 22.80 -3.22
C GLU A 70 1.32 22.68 -4.25
N PRO A 71 2.60 22.80 -3.85
CA PRO A 71 3.72 22.76 -4.79
C PRO A 71 3.76 21.48 -5.64
N ARG A 72 3.92 21.61 -6.96
CA ARG A 72 4.14 20.49 -7.88
C ARG A 72 5.62 20.12 -8.03
N LYS A 73 6.35 20.21 -6.92
CA LYS A 73 7.76 19.84 -6.79
C LYS A 73 8.06 19.33 -5.39
N ALA A 74 9.07 18.47 -5.27
CA ALA A 74 9.63 18.04 -4.01
C ALA A 74 11.16 18.01 -4.10
N PHE A 75 11.81 17.92 -2.93
CA PHE A 75 13.25 17.92 -2.81
C PHE A 75 13.72 16.63 -2.15
N LEU A 76 14.86 16.12 -2.61
CA LEU A 76 15.60 15.06 -1.93
C LEU A 76 16.79 15.70 -1.22
N GLU A 77 16.88 15.46 0.08
CA GLU A 77 18.00 15.87 0.90
C GLU A 77 18.71 14.63 1.46
N ALA A 78 20.03 14.71 1.60
CA ALA A 78 20.86 13.67 2.19
C ALA A 78 21.75 14.27 3.28
N LYS A 79 22.03 13.50 4.32
CA LYS A 79 22.90 13.94 5.42
C LYS A 79 24.36 13.69 5.05
N LEU A 80 25.05 14.72 4.57
CA LEU A 80 26.41 14.65 4.05
C LEU A 80 27.36 15.49 4.90
N GLY A 81 28.34 14.86 5.55
CA GLY A 81 29.28 15.54 6.43
C GLY A 81 28.64 16.07 7.71
N GLY A 82 27.55 15.46 8.18
CA GLY A 82 26.80 15.88 9.38
C GLY A 82 25.59 16.76 9.09
N ASP A 83 25.57 17.44 7.94
CA ASP A 83 24.52 18.41 7.58
C ASP A 83 23.57 17.87 6.51
N TRP A 84 22.31 18.30 6.58
CA TRP A 84 21.34 18.04 5.52
C TRP A 84 21.63 18.92 4.30
N LYS A 85 21.83 18.30 3.13
CA LYS A 85 22.08 18.99 1.86
C LYS A 85 21.04 18.57 0.82
N LYS A 86 20.51 19.54 0.06
CA LYS A 86 19.66 19.27 -1.11
C LYS A 86 20.51 18.63 -2.20
N VAL A 87 20.22 17.37 -2.53
CA VAL A 87 20.94 16.60 -3.56
C VAL A 87 20.14 16.47 -4.86
N ALA A 88 18.81 16.62 -4.81
CA ALA A 88 17.98 16.69 -6.00
C ALA A 88 16.68 17.46 -5.78
N GLU A 89 16.07 17.86 -6.89
CA GLU A 89 14.75 18.46 -6.99
C GLU A 89 14.03 17.81 -8.18
N ALA A 90 12.75 17.50 -8.03
CA ALA A 90 11.96 16.88 -9.09
C ALA A 90 10.52 17.39 -9.08
N LYS A 91 9.90 17.40 -10.26
CA LYS A 91 8.49 17.76 -10.44
C LYS A 91 7.59 16.59 -10.05
N VAL A 92 6.40 16.92 -9.56
CA VAL A 92 5.34 15.94 -9.31
C VAL A 92 4.73 15.51 -10.64
N ILE A 93 4.63 14.20 -10.85
CA ILE A 93 3.86 13.61 -11.93
C ILE A 93 2.44 13.41 -11.42
N GLU A 94 1.54 14.34 -11.74
CA GLU A 94 0.17 14.39 -11.17
C GLU A 94 -0.68 13.17 -11.51
N ARG A 95 -0.38 12.50 -12.63
CA ARG A 95 -1.10 11.30 -13.07
C ARG A 95 -1.08 10.17 -12.05
N GLY A 96 0.02 10.02 -11.33
CA GLY A 96 0.21 9.00 -10.28
C GLY A 96 0.62 9.58 -8.93
N TRP A 97 0.71 10.91 -8.81
CA TRP A 97 1.24 11.61 -7.63
C TRP A 97 2.64 11.15 -7.23
N THR A 98 3.50 10.87 -8.20
CA THR A 98 4.88 10.40 -7.96
C THR A 98 5.89 11.52 -8.13
N VAL A 99 7.04 11.38 -7.46
CA VAL A 99 8.19 12.25 -7.64
C VAL A 99 9.45 11.40 -7.85
N PRO A 100 9.91 11.24 -9.09
CA PRO A 100 11.13 10.49 -9.39
C PRO A 100 12.36 11.38 -9.26
N PHE A 101 13.27 11.01 -8.37
CA PHE A 101 14.58 11.62 -8.21
C PHE A 101 15.67 10.74 -8.83
N ARG A 102 16.70 11.39 -9.38
CA ARG A 102 17.92 10.76 -9.87
C ARG A 102 19.11 11.58 -9.39
N VAL A 103 20.06 10.93 -8.72
CA VAL A 103 21.32 11.54 -8.26
C VAL A 103 22.46 10.68 -8.78
N GLU A 104 23.28 11.26 -9.65
CA GLU A 104 24.46 10.61 -10.22
C GLU A 104 25.68 10.81 -9.33
N ASN A 105 26.72 10.00 -9.52
CA ASN A 105 27.93 9.99 -8.71
C ASN A 105 27.64 9.84 -7.20
N TRP A 106 26.61 9.06 -6.86
CA TRP A 106 26.26 8.74 -5.49
C TRP A 106 27.35 7.89 -4.84
N ASP A 107 27.83 8.33 -3.67
CA ASP A 107 28.74 7.55 -2.84
C ASP A 107 27.98 6.47 -2.10
N ASP A 108 28.03 5.26 -2.63
CA ASP A 108 27.43 4.05 -2.05
C ASP A 108 28.38 3.30 -1.10
N SER A 109 29.55 3.86 -0.76
CA SER A 109 30.48 3.24 0.18
C SER A 109 30.06 3.40 1.65
N MET A 110 29.09 4.27 1.92
CA MET A 110 28.59 4.56 3.26
C MET A 110 27.07 4.57 3.31
N GLU A 111 26.55 4.22 4.49
CA GLU A 111 25.14 4.40 4.78
C GLU A 111 24.83 5.90 4.94
N THR A 112 23.81 6.38 4.26
CA THR A 112 23.47 7.81 4.19
C THR A 112 22.00 8.03 4.53
N PRO A 113 21.68 8.70 5.64
CA PRO A 113 20.33 9.16 5.92
C PRO A 113 19.84 10.10 4.82
N TYR A 114 18.60 9.90 4.36
CA TYR A 114 17.95 10.77 3.39
C TYR A 114 16.59 11.24 3.91
N ARG A 115 16.10 12.32 3.32
CA ARG A 115 14.70 12.73 3.48
C ARG A 115 14.13 13.34 2.20
N VAL A 116 12.89 13.00 1.91
CA VAL A 116 12.09 13.69 0.89
C VAL A 116 11.31 14.80 1.58
N ARG A 117 11.31 16.01 0.98
CA ARG A 117 10.56 17.16 1.49
C ARG A 117 9.56 17.64 0.45
N HIS A 118 8.33 17.89 0.89
CA HIS A 118 7.29 18.49 0.08
C HIS A 118 6.61 19.63 0.85
N GLY A 119 6.44 20.77 0.17
CA GLY A 119 6.03 22.01 0.82
C GLY A 119 6.97 22.40 1.95
N GLU A 120 6.44 23.13 2.94
CA GLU A 120 7.22 23.58 4.09
C GLU A 120 7.35 22.50 5.19
N LYS A 121 6.33 21.65 5.31
CA LYS A 121 6.14 20.80 6.50
C LYS A 121 6.36 19.32 6.26
N ALA A 122 6.08 18.79 5.07
CA ALA A 122 6.11 17.35 4.86
C ALA A 122 7.53 16.84 4.72
N THR A 123 7.87 15.82 5.51
CA THR A 123 9.17 15.16 5.50
C THR A 123 8.99 13.65 5.61
N TYR A 124 9.67 12.89 4.76
CA TYR A 124 9.71 11.43 4.82
C TYR A 124 11.17 10.98 4.87
N GLU A 125 11.57 10.36 5.98
CA GLU A 125 12.97 9.98 6.24
C GLU A 125 13.21 8.48 6.10
N GLY A 126 14.40 8.15 5.63
CA GLY A 126 14.88 6.79 5.47
C GLY A 126 16.40 6.74 5.36
N ILE A 127 16.91 5.60 4.94
CA ILE A 127 18.34 5.32 4.84
C ILE A 127 18.65 4.75 3.46
N ILE A 128 19.60 5.38 2.76
CA ILE A 128 20.26 4.78 1.60
C ILE A 128 21.40 3.91 2.13
N ARG A 129 21.28 2.60 1.95
CA ARG A 129 22.24 1.62 2.48
C ARG A 129 23.55 1.69 1.71
N ARG A 130 24.64 1.43 2.44
CA ARG A 130 25.94 1.13 1.83
C ARG A 130 25.79 -0.10 0.91
N ASN A 131 26.47 -0.06 -0.22
CA ASN A 131 26.60 -1.20 -1.13
C ASN A 131 27.42 -2.32 -0.46
N PRO A 132 26.87 -3.53 -0.27
CA PRO A 132 27.48 -4.61 0.50
C PRO A 132 28.56 -5.38 -0.30
N THR A 133 29.47 -4.68 -0.97
CA THR A 133 30.48 -5.28 -1.85
C THR A 133 31.49 -6.15 -1.11
N GLU A 134 31.62 -5.97 0.21
CA GLU A 134 32.45 -6.80 1.07
C GLU A 134 31.81 -8.14 1.46
N LYS A 135 30.48 -8.29 1.30
CA LYS A 135 29.77 -9.50 1.70
C LYS A 135 30.00 -10.61 0.68
N ARG A 136 30.24 -11.82 1.18
CA ARG A 136 30.29 -13.05 0.36
C ARG A 136 28.90 -13.57 0.01
N GLU A 137 27.91 -13.25 0.84
CA GLU A 137 26.52 -13.68 0.71
C GLU A 137 25.63 -12.46 0.54
N PHE A 138 24.66 -12.58 -0.36
CA PHE A 138 23.68 -11.55 -0.65
C PHE A 138 22.30 -12.04 -0.23
N VAL A 139 21.64 -11.31 0.67
CA VAL A 139 20.34 -11.69 1.21
C VAL A 139 19.24 -10.89 0.54
N ALA A 140 18.43 -11.56 -0.28
CA ALA A 140 17.21 -10.99 -0.85
C ALA A 140 15.98 -11.57 -0.15
N VAL A 141 15.00 -10.71 0.15
CA VAL A 141 13.67 -11.15 0.59
C VAL A 141 12.70 -10.96 -0.58
N GLY A 142 12.13 -12.07 -1.04
CA GLY A 142 11.14 -12.10 -2.11
C GLY A 142 9.72 -12.02 -1.59
N PHE A 143 8.89 -11.21 -2.24
CA PHE A 143 7.46 -11.07 -1.99
C PHE A 143 6.70 -11.30 -3.30
N THR A 144 5.60 -12.01 -3.22
CA THR A 144 4.63 -12.19 -4.30
C THR A 144 3.25 -12.20 -3.69
N GLY A 145 2.29 -11.54 -4.34
CA GLY A 145 0.90 -11.53 -3.92
C GLY A 145 0.64 -10.78 -2.60
N ASN A 146 0.07 -9.58 -2.70
CA ASN A 146 -0.42 -8.80 -1.56
C ASN A 146 -1.94 -8.54 -1.65
N SER A 147 -2.74 -9.60 -1.70
CA SER A 147 -4.20 -9.48 -1.80
C SER A 147 -4.80 -8.81 -0.57
N ILE A 148 -5.75 -7.89 -0.78
CA ILE A 148 -6.49 -7.19 0.27
C ILE A 148 -7.80 -7.91 0.68
N ASN A 149 -8.12 -9.03 0.03
CA ASN A 149 -9.34 -9.78 0.30
C ASN A 149 -9.23 -10.48 1.67
N PRO A 150 -10.18 -10.30 2.60
CA PRO A 150 -10.17 -11.02 3.88
C PRO A 150 -10.13 -12.54 3.73
N GLY A 151 -10.76 -13.09 2.68
CA GLY A 151 -10.68 -14.53 2.39
C GLY A 151 -9.27 -15.03 2.05
N HIS A 152 -8.36 -14.13 1.69
CA HIS A 152 -6.95 -14.41 1.45
C HIS A 152 -6.06 -13.97 2.62
N GLY A 153 -6.64 -13.54 3.76
CA GLY A 153 -5.91 -12.93 4.87
C GLY A 153 -5.43 -11.50 4.58
N GLY A 154 -6.02 -10.82 3.60
CA GLY A 154 -5.63 -9.48 3.20
C GLY A 154 -5.93 -8.37 4.20
N ASP A 155 -6.80 -8.63 5.17
CA ASP A 155 -7.09 -7.78 6.31
C ASP A 155 -6.13 -7.99 7.49
N ILE A 156 -5.30 -9.04 7.45
CA ILE A 156 -4.29 -9.32 8.48
C ILE A 156 -3.16 -8.27 8.38
N PRO A 157 -2.83 -7.57 9.48
CA PRO A 157 -1.72 -6.62 9.52
C PRO A 157 -0.39 -7.29 9.14
N LYS A 158 0.43 -6.62 8.32
CA LYS A 158 1.75 -7.14 7.86
C LYS A 158 2.88 -6.92 8.88
N LYS A 159 2.53 -6.79 10.16
CA LYS A 159 3.46 -6.40 11.23
C LYS A 159 4.57 -7.42 11.44
N ASP A 160 4.21 -8.70 11.41
CA ASP A 160 5.14 -9.83 11.51
C ASP A 160 6.16 -9.84 10.36
N LEU A 161 5.72 -9.61 9.13
CA LEU A 161 6.59 -9.50 7.96
C LEU A 161 7.58 -8.34 8.13
N VAL A 162 7.08 -7.16 8.50
CA VAL A 162 7.89 -5.96 8.75
C VAL A 162 8.92 -6.18 9.86
N GLU A 163 8.53 -6.79 10.97
CA GLU A 163 9.43 -7.11 12.08
C GLU A 163 10.50 -8.12 11.69
N ASN A 164 10.14 -9.13 10.91
CA ASN A 164 11.09 -10.11 10.41
C ASN A 164 12.11 -9.48 9.45
N ILE A 165 11.69 -8.59 8.54
CA ILE A 165 12.61 -7.86 7.65
C ILE A 165 13.60 -7.01 8.47
N LYS A 166 13.10 -6.29 9.48
CA LYS A 166 13.95 -5.51 10.39
C LYS A 166 14.96 -6.38 11.13
N ARG A 167 14.59 -7.61 11.51
CA ARG A 167 15.52 -8.56 12.15
C ARG A 167 16.53 -9.13 11.16
N LEU A 168 16.10 -9.46 9.94
CA LEU A 168 16.93 -10.05 8.89
C LEU A 168 17.95 -9.07 8.32
N GLN A 169 17.62 -7.78 8.25
CA GLN A 169 18.46 -6.75 7.62
C GLN A 169 18.92 -7.14 6.20
N PRO A 170 17.98 -7.43 5.27
CA PRO A 170 18.34 -7.91 3.94
C PRO A 170 19.08 -6.85 3.12
N ASP A 171 19.74 -7.30 2.07
CA ASP A 171 20.43 -6.44 1.11
C ASP A 171 19.46 -5.91 0.03
N LEU A 172 18.37 -6.65 -0.24
CA LEU A 172 17.35 -6.29 -1.22
C LEU A 172 15.96 -6.78 -0.80
N LEU A 173 14.96 -5.93 -1.01
CA LEU A 173 13.55 -6.34 -1.05
C LEU A 173 13.12 -6.46 -2.52
N PHE A 174 12.58 -7.62 -2.89
CA PHE A 174 12.12 -7.89 -4.25
C PHE A 174 10.63 -8.24 -4.25
N PHE A 175 9.80 -7.35 -4.79
CA PHE A 175 8.37 -7.56 -5.01
C PHE A 175 8.16 -7.99 -6.45
N SER A 176 7.87 -9.28 -6.66
CA SER A 176 7.95 -9.93 -7.98
C SER A 176 6.68 -9.81 -8.82
N GLY A 177 5.63 -9.19 -8.29
CA GLY A 177 4.31 -9.15 -8.91
C GLY A 177 3.19 -9.08 -7.86
N ASP A 178 2.01 -8.64 -8.30
CA ASP A 178 0.79 -8.63 -7.51
C ASP A 178 0.89 -7.81 -6.22
N GLN A 179 1.51 -6.62 -6.30
CA GLN A 179 1.53 -5.71 -5.15
C GLN A 179 0.13 -5.14 -4.87
N VAL A 180 -0.69 -5.00 -5.91
CA VAL A 180 -2.09 -4.59 -5.81
C VAL A 180 -3.01 -5.59 -6.47
N TYR A 181 -4.15 -5.89 -5.85
CA TYR A 181 -5.16 -6.84 -6.36
C TYR A 181 -6.42 -6.19 -6.94
N ASP A 182 -6.59 -4.88 -6.72
CA ASP A 182 -7.77 -4.16 -7.21
C ASP A 182 -7.51 -3.60 -8.61
N HIS A 183 -8.23 -4.16 -9.58
CA HIS A 183 -8.04 -3.86 -11.00
C HIS A 183 -8.56 -2.50 -11.45
N ARG A 184 -9.12 -1.67 -10.56
CA ARG A 184 -9.73 -0.39 -10.95
C ARG A 184 -9.27 0.78 -10.10
N ARG A 185 -8.93 0.53 -8.85
CA ARG A 185 -8.47 1.52 -7.86
C ARG A 185 -6.97 1.38 -7.58
N HIS A 186 -6.17 1.20 -8.63
CA HIS A 186 -4.73 0.95 -8.54
C HIS A 186 -4.03 1.95 -7.61
N TYR A 187 -4.25 3.25 -7.81
CA TYR A 187 -3.64 4.28 -6.97
C TYR A 187 -3.96 4.10 -5.48
N ALA A 188 -5.22 3.82 -5.12
CA ALA A 188 -5.61 3.62 -3.73
C ALA A 188 -5.00 2.33 -3.14
N ALA A 189 -4.90 1.27 -3.95
CA ALA A 189 -4.24 0.02 -3.58
C ALA A 189 -2.72 0.18 -3.44
N TRP A 190 -2.08 0.98 -4.29
CA TRP A 190 -0.65 1.28 -4.22
C TRP A 190 -0.30 2.13 -2.98
N LEU A 191 -1.16 3.09 -2.63
CA LEU A 191 -1.04 3.78 -1.33
C LEU A 191 -1.23 2.82 -0.15
N ARG A 192 -2.08 1.79 -0.28
CA ARG A 192 -2.23 0.76 0.76
C ARG A 192 -0.96 -0.06 0.91
N PHE A 193 -0.37 -0.51 -0.20
CA PHE A 193 0.94 -1.15 -0.21
C PHE A 193 2.00 -0.29 0.52
N GLY A 194 2.04 1.00 0.21
CA GLY A 194 2.90 1.97 0.90
C GLY A 194 2.70 2.04 2.41
N ARG A 195 1.46 1.95 2.90
CA ARG A 195 1.15 1.90 4.34
C ARG A 195 1.56 0.58 4.98
N ASP A 196 1.49 -0.53 4.25
CA ASP A 196 1.83 -1.85 4.75
C ASP A 196 3.35 -2.05 4.85
N PHE A 197 4.13 -1.55 3.88
CA PHE A 197 5.57 -1.81 3.76
C PHE A 197 6.48 -0.58 3.85
N GLY A 198 5.92 0.65 3.88
CA GLY A 198 6.64 1.93 3.93
C GLY A 198 7.78 1.98 4.94
N GLU A 199 7.54 1.39 6.11
CA GLU A 199 8.50 1.37 7.21
C GLU A 199 9.81 0.66 6.89
N VAL A 200 9.78 -0.39 6.06
CA VAL A 200 10.97 -1.14 5.65
C VAL A 200 11.53 -0.65 4.32
N ILE A 201 10.68 -0.37 3.33
CA ILE A 201 11.14 0.06 1.99
C ILE A 201 11.89 1.39 2.00
N ARG A 202 11.66 2.25 3.00
CA ARG A 202 12.45 3.48 3.20
C ARG A 202 13.90 3.24 3.61
N ASN A 203 14.23 2.03 4.04
CA ASN A 203 15.54 1.70 4.60
C ASN A 203 16.28 0.63 3.81
N PHE A 204 15.61 -0.08 2.89
CA PHE A 204 16.22 -1.15 2.11
C PHE A 204 16.02 -0.91 0.61
N PRO A 205 17.04 -1.17 -0.23
CA PRO A 205 16.86 -1.15 -1.67
C PRO A 205 15.67 -2.03 -2.05
N THR A 206 14.78 -1.51 -2.87
CA THR A 206 13.51 -2.17 -3.21
C THR A 206 13.30 -2.17 -4.71
N VAL A 207 13.14 -3.37 -5.27
CA VAL A 207 12.73 -3.56 -6.66
C VAL A 207 11.30 -4.10 -6.67
N SER A 208 10.45 -3.48 -7.48
CA SER A 208 9.06 -3.87 -7.71
C SER A 208 8.84 -4.02 -9.20
N ILE A 209 8.26 -5.13 -9.63
CA ILE A 209 7.84 -5.34 -11.01
C ILE A 209 6.34 -5.65 -11.05
N PRO A 210 5.62 -5.22 -12.10
CA PRO A 210 4.19 -5.51 -12.23
C PRO A 210 3.94 -6.96 -12.63
N ASP A 211 2.81 -7.49 -12.19
CA ASP A 211 2.16 -8.69 -12.73
C ASP A 211 0.73 -8.35 -13.20
N ASP A 212 -0.06 -9.36 -13.53
CA ASP A 212 -1.43 -9.25 -14.03
C ASP A 212 -2.33 -8.35 -13.19
N HIS A 213 -2.39 -8.53 -11.86
CA HIS A 213 -3.25 -7.72 -11.03
C HIS A 213 -2.80 -6.25 -10.97
N ASP A 214 -1.49 -5.99 -11.06
CA ASP A 214 -0.94 -4.64 -11.05
C ASP A 214 -1.34 -3.87 -12.32
N VAL A 215 -1.45 -4.55 -13.47
CA VAL A 215 -1.89 -3.97 -14.75
C VAL A 215 -3.41 -4.02 -14.95
N GLY A 216 -4.16 -4.43 -13.91
CA GLY A 216 -5.61 -4.33 -13.87
C GLY A 216 -6.36 -5.49 -14.53
N GLN A 217 -5.80 -6.70 -14.50
CA GLN A 217 -6.46 -7.90 -15.01
C GLN A 217 -6.15 -9.15 -14.17
N PRO A 218 -6.96 -10.22 -14.25
CA PRO A 218 -6.79 -11.39 -13.38
C PRO A 218 -5.80 -12.44 -13.88
N ASN A 219 -5.25 -12.26 -15.09
CA ASN A 219 -4.22 -13.11 -15.70
C ASN A 219 -3.48 -12.28 -16.75
N ILE A 220 -2.17 -12.47 -16.89
CA ILE A 220 -1.37 -11.84 -17.95
C ILE A 220 -0.97 -12.89 -18.98
N TRP A 221 -1.29 -12.58 -20.24
CA TRP A 221 -1.04 -13.46 -21.36
C TRP A 221 -0.26 -12.69 -22.41
N GLY A 222 0.92 -13.20 -22.78
CA GLY A 222 1.74 -12.58 -23.81
C GLY A 222 1.00 -12.53 -25.15
N HIS A 223 0.92 -11.36 -25.77
CA HIS A 223 0.37 -11.21 -27.12
C HIS A 223 0.77 -9.86 -27.75
N ASN A 224 2.06 -9.52 -27.67
CA ASN A 224 2.62 -8.26 -28.18
C ASN A 224 1.85 -7.00 -27.71
N GLY A 225 1.28 -7.05 -26.50
CA GLY A 225 0.55 -5.94 -25.90
C GLY A 225 -0.76 -5.54 -26.61
N LYS A 226 -1.38 -6.42 -27.41
CA LYS A 226 -2.69 -6.10 -28.00
C LYS A 226 -3.74 -5.80 -26.93
N LYS A 227 -4.85 -5.18 -27.34
CA LYS A 227 -6.05 -5.10 -26.51
C LYS A 227 -6.72 -6.47 -26.40
N SER A 228 -6.94 -6.92 -25.18
CA SER A 228 -7.76 -8.09 -24.85
C SER A 228 -9.25 -7.73 -24.88
N ASN A 229 -10.09 -8.60 -25.43
CA ASN A 229 -11.54 -8.42 -25.45
C ASN A 229 -12.30 -9.54 -24.72
N LEU A 230 -11.62 -10.63 -24.33
CA LEU A 230 -12.26 -11.72 -23.60
C LEU A 230 -12.14 -11.56 -22.08
N PRO A 231 -13.10 -12.12 -21.32
CA PRO A 231 -12.95 -12.28 -19.87
C PRO A 231 -11.64 -12.99 -19.51
N GLY A 232 -11.03 -12.55 -18.41
CA GLY A 232 -9.78 -13.13 -17.91
C GLY A 232 -8.54 -12.83 -18.77
N ALA A 233 -8.66 -11.90 -19.73
CA ALA A 233 -7.64 -11.64 -20.74
C ALA A 233 -7.20 -12.85 -21.58
N SER A 234 -8.07 -13.86 -21.67
CA SER A 234 -7.75 -15.18 -22.25
C SER A 234 -7.40 -15.19 -23.74
N ASP A 235 -7.72 -14.11 -24.48
CA ASP A 235 -7.28 -13.93 -25.87
C ASP A 235 -5.86 -13.34 -25.99
N GLY A 236 -5.18 -13.03 -24.88
CA GLY A 236 -3.87 -12.40 -24.89
C GLY A 236 -3.92 -10.88 -24.81
N GLY A 237 -2.89 -10.27 -24.21
CA GLY A 237 -2.73 -8.81 -24.15
C GLY A 237 -3.30 -8.16 -22.89
N TYR A 238 -3.70 -6.89 -23.00
CA TYR A 238 -4.11 -6.04 -21.88
C TYR A 238 -5.60 -5.69 -21.93
N ALA A 239 -6.30 -5.82 -20.80
CA ALA A 239 -7.69 -5.39 -20.65
C ALA A 239 -7.81 -3.88 -20.45
N MET A 240 -6.81 -3.27 -19.82
CA MET A 240 -6.76 -1.84 -19.54
C MET A 240 -6.09 -1.05 -20.68
N PRO A 241 -6.42 0.24 -20.85
CA PRO A 241 -5.76 1.09 -21.84
C PRO A 241 -4.24 1.20 -21.59
N VAL A 242 -3.47 1.46 -22.65
CA VAL A 242 -2.01 1.66 -22.56
C VAL A 242 -1.65 2.76 -21.57
N GLU A 243 -2.50 3.78 -21.44
CA GLU A 243 -2.24 4.81 -20.45
C GLU A 243 -2.30 4.22 -19.03
N TYR A 244 -3.23 3.31 -18.73
CA TYR A 244 -3.35 2.73 -17.39
C TYR A 244 -2.19 1.79 -17.05
N VAL A 245 -1.74 0.98 -18.01
CA VAL A 245 -0.65 0.00 -17.90
C VAL A 245 0.70 0.71 -17.80
#